data_AF-A0A0T7GPP8-F1
#
_entry.id   AF-A0A0T7GPP8-F1
#
_cell.length_a   1.000
_cell.length_b   1.000
_cell.length_c   1.000
_cell.angle_alpha   90.00
_cell.angle_beta   90.00
_cell.angle_gamma   90.00
#
_symmetry.space_group_name_H-M   'P 1'
#
loop_
_entity.id
_entity.type
_entity.pdbx_description
1 polymer ?
#
loop_
_entity_poly.entity_id
_entity_poly.type
_entity_poly.pdbx_seq_one_letter_code
_entity_poly.pdbx_strand_id
1 'polypeptide(L)'
;MQGFYALSMGAGADGALDRKTKELIALAIGTTQRCDGCIGFHTKALHDLGATRQEIAEVAATGAYMCGGPALMYAADTLRAWDQFSEVT
;
A
#
# COMPACT_ATOMS: atom_id res chain seq x y z
N MET A 1 -3.45 -20.29 -10.54
CA MET A 1 -3.89 -18.99 -9.98
C MET A 1 -4.93 -19.11 -8.86
N GLN A 2 -5.88 -20.06 -8.91
CA GLN A 2 -6.93 -20.21 -7.87
C GLN A 2 -6.42 -20.29 -6.42
N GLY A 3 -5.35 -21.05 -6.15
CA GLY A 3 -4.79 -21.16 -4.79
C GLY A 3 -4.26 -19.84 -4.23
N PHE A 4 -3.56 -19.06 -5.07
CA PHE A 4 -3.09 -17.72 -4.67
C PHE A 4 -4.24 -16.75 -4.45
N TYR A 5 -5.28 -16.81 -5.28
CA TYR A 5 -6.48 -15.99 -5.08
C TYR A 5 -7.15 -16.28 -3.74
N ALA A 6 -7.34 -17.56 -3.38
CA ALA A 6 -7.88 -17.96 -2.08
C ALA A 6 -7.02 -17.46 -0.91
N LEU A 7 -5.69 -17.54 -1.03
CA LEU A 7 -4.76 -16.99 -0.05
C LEU A 7 -4.93 -15.47 0.09
N SER A 8 -4.97 -14.73 -1.02
CA SER A 8 -5.10 -13.26 -0.99
C SER A 8 -6.40 -12.81 -0.33
N MET A 9 -7.51 -13.50 -0.61
CA MET A 9 -8.81 -13.24 0.01
C MET A 9 -8.78 -13.51 1.51
N GLY A 10 -8.18 -14.61 1.95
CA GLY A 10 -8.06 -14.93 3.37
C GLY A 10 -7.13 -13.97 4.11
N ALA A 11 -6.00 -13.61 3.51
CA ALA A 11 -5.03 -12.68 4.10
C ALA A 11 -5.64 -11.28 4.26
N GLY A 12 -6.37 -10.79 3.24
CA GLY A 12 -6.99 -9.47 3.23
C GLY A 12 -8.34 -9.34 3.93
N ALA A 13 -8.93 -10.45 4.43
CA ALA A 13 -10.19 -10.41 5.17
C ALA A 13 -10.04 -9.73 6.54
N ASP A 14 -11.11 -9.14 7.07
CA ASP A 14 -11.11 -8.58 8.43
C ASP A 14 -10.85 -9.65 9.50
N GLY A 15 -10.22 -9.24 10.60
CA GLY A 15 -9.96 -10.09 11.76
C GLY A 15 -9.49 -9.25 12.95
N ALA A 16 -8.41 -9.68 13.61
CA ALA A 16 -7.79 -8.87 14.68
C ALA A 16 -7.24 -7.53 14.16
N LEU A 17 -6.87 -7.47 12.88
CA LEU A 17 -6.59 -6.24 12.16
C LEU A 17 -7.67 -6.05 11.11
N ASP A 18 -8.13 -4.80 10.96
CA ASP A 18 -9.07 -4.44 9.91
C ASP A 18 -8.39 -4.49 8.53
N ARG A 19 -9.23 -4.53 7.49
CA ARG A 19 -8.79 -4.60 6.10
C ARG A 19 -7.92 -3.41 5.71
N LYS A 20 -8.24 -2.20 6.18
CA LYS A 20 -7.44 -0.99 5.91
C LYS A 20 -6.03 -1.14 6.45
N THR A 21 -5.87 -1.58 7.69
CA THR A 21 -4.56 -1.80 8.32
C THR A 21 -3.75 -2.85 7.55
N LYS A 22 -4.40 -3.94 7.12
CA LYS A 22 -3.74 -4.97 6.32
C LYS A 22 -3.29 -4.45 4.95
N GLU A 23 -4.09 -3.60 4.31
CA GLU A 23 -3.73 -2.97 3.04
C GLU A 23 -2.59 -1.94 3.22
N LEU A 24 -2.55 -1.20 4.33
CA LEU A 24 -1.41 -0.32 4.67
C LEU A 24 -0.11 -1.11 4.80
N ILE A 25 -0.17 -2.28 5.45
CA ILE A 25 0.97 -3.21 5.53
C ILE A 25 1.36 -3.73 4.13
N ALA A 26 0.38 -4.12 3.32
CA ALA A 26 0.63 -4.58 1.95
C ALA A 26 1.28 -3.51 1.09
N LEU A 27 0.85 -2.24 1.21
CA LEU A 27 1.47 -1.11 0.54
C LEU A 27 2.92 -0.89 1.01
N ALA A 28 3.20 -0.99 2.31
CA ALA A 28 4.56 -0.92 2.84
C ALA A 28 5.47 -1.99 2.22
N ILE A 29 4.97 -3.23 2.13
CA ILE A 29 5.67 -4.36 1.51
C ILE A 29 5.88 -4.11 0.02
N GLY A 30 4.85 -3.67 -0.72
CA GLY A 30 4.97 -3.35 -2.15
C GLY A 30 5.98 -2.24 -2.42
N THR A 31 5.99 -1.21 -1.58
CA THR A 31 6.93 -0.08 -1.65
C THR A 31 8.37 -0.56 -1.43
N THR A 32 8.61 -1.32 -0.36
CA THR A 32 9.96 -1.80 0.00
C THR A 32 10.48 -2.88 -0.95
N GLN A 33 9.58 -3.67 -1.56
CA GLN A 33 9.89 -4.61 -2.63
C GLN A 33 10.04 -3.96 -4.01
N ARG A 34 9.84 -2.64 -4.14
CA ARG A 34 10.08 -1.90 -5.38
C ARG A 34 9.18 -2.38 -6.53
N CYS A 35 7.91 -2.64 -6.20
CA CYS A 35 6.93 -3.20 -7.14
C CYS A 35 5.88 -2.15 -7.51
N ASP A 36 6.04 -1.49 -8.67
CA ASP A 36 5.13 -0.43 -9.14
C ASP A 36 3.67 -0.91 -9.26
N GLY A 37 3.48 -2.14 -9.78
CA GLY A 37 2.15 -2.74 -9.89
C GLY A 37 1.49 -2.96 -8.52
N CYS A 38 2.29 -3.34 -7.52
CA CYS A 38 1.82 -3.54 -6.16
C CYS A 38 1.48 -2.19 -5.51
N ILE A 39 2.33 -1.17 -5.70
CA ILE A 39 2.07 0.19 -5.22
C ILE A 39 0.76 0.71 -5.79
N GLY A 40 0.56 0.64 -7.10
CA GLY A 40 -0.68 1.10 -7.75
C GLY A 40 -1.92 0.35 -7.26
N PHE A 41 -1.84 -0.99 -7.18
CA PHE A 41 -2.97 -1.82 -6.77
C PHE A 41 -3.40 -1.57 -5.31
N HIS A 42 -2.44 -1.59 -4.37
CA HIS A 42 -2.74 -1.41 -2.94
C HIS A 42 -3.09 0.03 -2.61
N THR A 43 -2.50 1.01 -3.29
CA THR A 43 -2.91 2.42 -3.16
C THR A 43 -4.36 2.64 -3.59
N LYS A 44 -4.78 2.07 -4.73
CA LYS A 44 -6.18 2.13 -5.16
C LYS A 44 -7.11 1.45 -4.15
N ALA A 45 -6.73 0.28 -3.65
CA ALA A 45 -7.53 -0.42 -2.63
C ALA A 45 -7.68 0.42 -1.35
N LEU A 46 -6.62 1.09 -0.92
CA LEU A 46 -6.65 2.00 0.23
C LEU A 46 -7.52 3.23 0.01
N HIS A 47 -7.51 3.79 -1.20
CA HIS A 47 -8.42 4.87 -1.57
C HIS A 47 -9.89 4.41 -1.47
N ASP A 48 -10.20 3.24 -2.03
CA ASP A 48 -11.54 2.64 -1.98
C ASP A 48 -11.98 2.28 -0.53
N LEU A 49 -11.01 2.04 0.37
CA LEU A 49 -11.24 1.78 1.80
C LEU A 49 -11.30 3.06 2.66
N GLY A 50 -11.20 4.24 2.05
CA GLY A 50 -11.27 5.52 2.77
C GLY A 50 -10.05 5.82 3.63
N ALA A 51 -8.86 5.33 3.24
CA ALA A 51 -7.62 5.77 3.84
C ALA A 51 -7.37 7.27 3.58
N THR A 52 -6.48 7.85 4.37
CA THR A 52 -6.08 9.26 4.24
C THR A 52 -4.68 9.37 3.67
N ARG A 53 -4.40 10.51 3.02
CA ARG A 53 -3.05 10.81 2.52
C ARG A 53 -2.00 10.76 3.65
N GLN A 54 -2.37 11.15 4.86
CA GLN A 54 -1.53 11.11 6.05
C GLN A 54 -1.14 9.66 6.41
N GLU A 55 -2.09 8.73 6.41
CA GLU A 55 -1.81 7.31 6.67
C GLU A 55 -0.83 6.74 5.63
N ILE A 56 -1.00 7.11 4.35
CA ILE A 56 -0.05 6.70 3.29
C ILE A 56 1.33 7.29 3.51
N ALA A 57 1.41 8.56 3.92
CA ALA A 57 2.68 9.22 4.20
C ALA A 57 3.43 8.57 5.38
N GLU A 58 2.72 8.18 6.44
CA GLU A 58 3.30 7.45 7.57
C GLU A 58 3.82 6.07 7.16
N VAL A 59 3.09 5.35 6.30
CA VAL A 59 3.55 4.08 5.73
C VAL A 59 4.81 4.27 4.87
N ALA A 60 4.79 5.25 3.98
CA ALA A 60 5.91 5.55 3.09
C ALA A 60 7.17 5.96 3.88
N ALA A 61 7.01 6.79 4.91
CA ALA A 61 8.09 7.18 5.81
C ALA A 61 8.65 5.99 6.59
N THR A 62 7.78 5.10 7.09
CA THR A 62 8.19 3.87 7.78
C THR A 62 8.99 2.94 6.85
N GLY A 63 8.54 2.78 5.61
CA GLY A 63 9.26 2.02 4.59
C GLY A 63 10.63 2.61 4.27
N ALA A 64 10.72 3.93 4.12
CA ALA A 64 11.98 4.64 3.89
C ALA A 64 12.94 4.50 5.08
N TYR A 65 12.44 4.58 6.32
CA TYR A 65 13.24 4.36 7.54
C TYR A 65 13.83 2.94 7.58
N MET A 66 13.03 1.91 7.30
CA MET A 66 13.45 0.52 7.43
C MET A 66 14.32 0.00 6.27
N CYS A 67 14.28 0.66 5.11
CA CYS A 67 14.96 0.17 3.89
C CYS A 67 15.91 1.20 3.24
N GLY A 68 16.06 2.39 3.83
CA GLY A 68 17.04 3.40 3.44
C GLY A 68 16.80 4.02 2.04
N GLY A 69 17.89 4.48 1.43
CA GLY A 69 17.85 5.24 0.17
C GLY A 69 17.05 4.61 -0.98
N PRO A 70 17.15 3.29 -1.26
CA PRO A 70 16.36 2.68 -2.32
C PRO A 70 14.85 2.75 -2.07
N ALA A 71 14.40 2.53 -0.83
CA ALA A 71 12.98 2.62 -0.51
C ALA A 71 12.47 4.06 -0.47
N LEU A 72 13.35 5.05 -0.23
CA LEU A 72 12.97 6.46 -0.30
C LEU A 72 12.44 6.86 -1.68
N MET A 73 13.00 6.31 -2.77
CA MET A 73 12.52 6.59 -4.13
C MET A 73 11.12 6.03 -4.34
N TYR A 74 10.91 4.77 -3.95
CA TYR A 74 9.59 4.13 -4.07
C TYR A 74 8.57 4.71 -3.08
N ALA A 75 9.00 5.25 -1.93
CA ALA A 75 8.12 6.00 -1.03
C ALA A 75 7.58 7.27 -1.70
N ALA A 76 8.38 7.95 -2.52
CA ALA A 76 7.90 9.06 -3.35
C ALA A 76 6.92 8.59 -4.42
N ASP A 77 7.16 7.42 -5.02
CA ASP A 77 6.26 6.82 -6.00
C ASP A 77 4.92 6.39 -5.38
N THR A 78 4.94 5.89 -4.14
CA THR A 78 3.74 5.57 -3.36
C THR A 78 2.88 6.80 -3.09
N LEU A 79 3.49 7.92 -2.69
CA LEU A 79 2.77 9.18 -2.53
C LEU A 79 2.20 9.69 -3.86
N ARG A 80 2.98 9.59 -4.94
CA ARG A 80 2.53 10.00 -6.28
C ARG A 80 1.35 9.14 -6.76
N ALA A 81 1.41 7.84 -6.54
CA ALA A 81 0.31 6.94 -6.87
C ALA A 81 -0.96 7.31 -6.11
N TRP A 82 -0.85 7.69 -4.83
CA TRP A 82 -2.00 8.14 -4.05
C TRP A 82 -2.62 9.41 -4.63
N ASP A 83 -1.77 10.39 -4.95
CA ASP A 83 -2.22 11.68 -5.50
C ASP A 83 -2.93 11.47 -6.85
N GLN A 84 -2.48 10.52 -7.68
CA GLN A 84 -3.14 10.17 -8.95
C GLN A 84 -4.56 9.62 -8.79
N PHE A 85 -4.87 8.89 -7.71
CA PHE A 85 -6.24 8.42 -7.46
C PHE A 85 -7.10 9.50 -6.79
N SER A 86 -6.47 10.45 -6.08
CA SER A 86 -7.17 11.53 -5.38
C SER A 86 -7.59 12.68 -6.32
N GLU A 87 -6.83 12.93 -7.39
CA GLU A 87 -7.13 13.99 -8.38
C GLU A 87 -8.22 13.62 -9.41
N VAL A 88 -8.69 12.36 -9.42
CA VAL A 88 -9.68 11.86 -10.40
C VAL A 88 -11.13 11.98 -9.89
N THR A 89 -11.38 12.88 -8.93
CA THR A 89 -12.74 13.21 -8.44
C THR A 89 -13.31 14.41 -9.17
#